data_AF-A0A355HEI7-F1
#
_entry.id   AF-A0A355HEI7-F1
#
_cell.length_a   1.000
_cell.length_b   1.000
_cell.length_c   1.000
_cell.angle_alpha   90.00
_cell.angle_beta   90.00
_cell.angle_gamma   90.00
#
_symmetry.space_group_name_H-M   'P 1'
#
loop_
_entity.id
_entity.type
_entity.pdbx_description
1 polymer ?
#
loop_
_entity_poly.entity_id
_entity_poly.type
_entity_poly.pdbx_seq_one_letter_code
_entity_poly.pdbx_strand_id
1 'polypeptide(L)'
;PQQIPLNKEYLSLIRKGMIAVVNEAGGTARKVQFEEFTVAGKTATSQVISTKTMETLDEEAKLKKEFQNHAWFVAFGPAEDPEISVIALVEHGGGGSRVAAPVVRKILSYYIDNIYKPKSKKTVQTNFESKNFKFSTRLQMAFN
;
A
#
# COMPACT_ATOMS: atom_id res chain seq x y z
N PRO A 1 -8.68 -21.11 -11.94
CA PRO A 1 -9.36 -20.58 -10.73
C PRO A 1 -10.85 -20.32 -11.00
N GLN A 2 -11.73 -20.68 -10.06
CA GLN A 2 -13.16 -20.40 -10.16
C GLN A 2 -13.41 -18.90 -10.04
N GLN A 3 -14.17 -18.32 -10.97
CA GLN A 3 -14.63 -16.94 -10.85
C GLN A 3 -15.84 -16.88 -9.93
N ILE A 4 -15.72 -16.08 -8.87
CA ILE A 4 -16.84 -15.79 -7.96
C ILE A 4 -17.62 -14.62 -8.56
N PRO A 5 -18.95 -14.72 -8.72
CA PRO A 5 -19.77 -13.63 -9.24
C PRO A 5 -19.84 -12.51 -8.19
N LEU A 6 -18.99 -11.50 -8.34
CA LEU A 6 -18.96 -10.31 -7.50
C LEU A 6 -19.37 -9.08 -8.30
N ASN A 7 -20.16 -8.20 -7.68
CA ASN A 7 -20.52 -6.93 -8.30
C ASN A 7 -19.25 -6.07 -8.50
N LYS A 8 -18.98 -5.70 -9.76
CA LYS A 8 -17.81 -4.90 -10.15
C LYS A 8 -17.79 -3.53 -9.49
N GLU A 9 -18.95 -2.95 -9.19
CA GLU A 9 -19.06 -1.67 -8.50
C GLU A 9 -18.52 -1.76 -7.07
N TYR A 10 -18.91 -2.79 -6.31
CA TYR A 10 -18.41 -3.01 -4.96
C TYR A 10 -16.90 -3.28 -4.94
N LEU A 11 -16.40 -4.07 -5.89
CA LEU A 11 -14.95 -4.28 -6.03
C LEU A 11 -14.20 -2.99 -6.33
N SER A 12 -14.76 -2.11 -7.16
CA SER A 12 -14.19 -0.79 -7.44
C SER A 12 -14.12 0.07 -6.18
N LEU A 13 -15.19 0.11 -5.38
CA LEU A 13 -15.24 0.85 -4.13
C LEU A 13 -14.25 0.30 -3.09
N ILE A 14 -14.18 -1.01 -2.93
CA ILE A 14 -13.21 -1.67 -2.04
C ILE A 14 -11.77 -1.33 -2.47
N ARG A 15 -11.46 -1.45 -3.77
CA ARG A 15 -10.15 -1.10 -4.30
C ARG A 15 -9.79 0.36 -4.01
N LYS A 16 -10.72 1.30 -4.26
CA LYS A 16 -10.52 2.72 -3.93
C LYS A 16 -10.20 2.93 -2.45
N GLY A 17 -10.96 2.30 -1.55
CA GLY A 17 -10.69 2.37 -0.11
C GLY A 17 -9.31 1.81 0.27
N MET A 18 -8.89 0.71 -0.34
CA MET A 18 -7.56 0.14 -0.10
C MET A 18 -6.43 1.00 -0.67
N ILE A 19 -6.64 1.67 -1.81
CA ILE A 19 -5.70 2.66 -2.35
C ILE A 19 -5.58 3.84 -1.39
N ALA A 20 -6.70 4.37 -0.89
CA ALA A 20 -6.72 5.52 0.02
C ALA A 20 -5.94 5.27 1.32
N VAL A 21 -5.99 4.04 1.86
CA VAL A 21 -5.21 3.64 3.05
C VAL A 21 -3.71 3.89 2.91
N VAL A 22 -3.17 3.76 1.70
CA VAL A 22 -1.73 3.90 1.43
C VAL A 22 -1.40 5.24 0.78
N ASN A 23 -2.25 5.79 -0.10
CA ASN A 23 -1.85 6.88 -0.98
C ASN A 23 -2.47 8.23 -0.63
N GLU A 24 -3.54 8.27 0.17
CA GLU A 24 -4.22 9.53 0.51
C GLU A 24 -3.74 10.13 1.84
N ALA A 25 -3.92 11.43 1.99
CA ALA A 25 -3.72 12.12 3.26
C ALA A 25 -4.67 11.53 4.33
N GLY A 26 -4.14 11.20 5.51
CA GLY A 26 -4.90 10.52 6.57
C GLY A 26 -4.96 8.99 6.44
N GLY A 27 -4.40 8.41 5.38
CA GLY A 27 -4.27 6.96 5.23
C GLY A 27 -3.47 6.31 6.37
N THR A 28 -3.90 5.15 6.85
CA THR A 28 -3.26 4.47 8.00
C THR A 28 -1.92 3.81 7.67
N ALA A 29 -1.57 3.65 6.39
CA ALA A 29 -0.36 2.97 5.92
C ALA A 29 0.46 3.78 4.91
N ARG A 30 0.43 5.13 5.00
CA ARG A 30 1.12 6.02 4.06
C ARG A 30 2.61 5.71 3.84
N LYS A 31 3.28 5.13 4.84
CA LYS A 31 4.69 4.74 4.73
C LYS A 31 4.96 3.69 3.65
N VAL A 32 3.94 2.99 3.16
CA VAL A 32 4.05 1.94 2.12
C VAL A 32 3.86 2.51 0.69
N GLN A 33 3.62 3.81 0.55
CA GLN A 33 3.49 4.45 -0.76
C GLN A 33 4.78 4.36 -1.59
N PHE A 34 4.60 4.23 -2.90
CA PHE A 34 5.62 4.34 -3.94
C PHE A 34 5.14 5.32 -5.02
N GLU A 35 6.06 5.93 -5.77
CA GLU A 35 5.72 6.86 -6.85
C GLU A 35 5.44 6.11 -8.17
N GLU A 36 6.15 5.02 -8.39
CA GLU A 36 6.16 4.22 -9.61
C GLU A 36 5.05 3.15 -9.62
N PHE A 37 4.48 2.88 -8.45
CA PHE A 37 3.72 1.66 -8.19
C PHE A 37 2.55 1.95 -7.25
N THR A 38 1.32 2.03 -7.79
CA THR A 38 0.13 2.23 -6.95
C THR A 38 -0.10 1.00 -6.08
N VAL A 39 0.05 1.15 -4.76
CA VAL A 39 -0.22 0.08 -3.80
C VAL A 39 -1.62 0.24 -3.23
N ALA A 40 -2.40 -0.84 -3.25
CA ALA A 40 -3.63 -0.95 -2.47
C ALA A 40 -3.35 -1.83 -1.25
N GLY A 41 -3.77 -1.40 -0.05
CA GLY A 41 -3.51 -2.19 1.15
C GLY A 41 -4.48 -1.94 2.29
N LYS A 42 -4.37 -2.76 3.34
CA LYS A 42 -5.16 -2.63 4.55
C LYS A 42 -4.37 -3.03 5.79
N THR A 43 -4.46 -2.18 6.80
CA THR A 43 -3.97 -2.43 8.15
C THR A 43 -4.99 -3.23 8.95
N ALA A 44 -4.49 -4.18 9.75
CA ALA A 44 -5.28 -4.83 10.78
C ALA A 44 -4.43 -5.06 12.03
N THR A 45 -5.12 -5.14 13.16
CA THR A 45 -4.57 -5.42 14.48
C THR A 45 -5.51 -6.44 15.10
N SER A 46 -5.00 -7.62 15.46
CA SER A 46 -5.82 -8.70 16.03
C SER A 46 -5.48 -8.85 17.50
N GLN A 47 -6.49 -8.77 18.36
CA GLN A 47 -6.33 -8.89 19.81
C GLN A 47 -6.10 -10.34 20.21
N VAL A 48 -5.11 -10.58 21.08
CA VAL A 48 -4.76 -11.93 21.55
C VAL A 48 -5.61 -12.36 22.75
N ILE A 49 -6.00 -11.42 23.59
CA ILE A 49 -6.86 -11.66 24.75
C ILE A 49 -8.05 -10.69 24.74
N SER A 50 -9.12 -11.07 25.43
CA SER A 50 -10.31 -10.24 25.56
C SER A 50 -10.02 -8.96 26.34
N THR A 51 -10.74 -7.88 26.05
CA THR A 51 -10.64 -6.63 26.82
C THR A 51 -10.89 -6.86 28.32
N LYS A 52 -11.86 -7.72 28.67
CA LYS A 52 -12.15 -8.08 30.05
C LYS A 52 -10.96 -8.74 30.74
N THR A 53 -10.25 -9.62 30.05
CA THR A 53 -9.01 -10.23 30.57
C THR A 53 -7.91 -9.17 30.72
N MET A 54 -7.77 -8.28 29.73
CA MET A 54 -6.77 -7.21 29.76
C MET A 54 -6.96 -6.27 30.96
N GLU A 55 -8.21 -5.97 31.34
CA GLU A 55 -8.54 -5.11 32.48
C GLU A 55 -8.19 -5.73 33.84
N THR A 56 -8.17 -7.06 33.94
CA THR A 56 -7.79 -7.76 35.18
C THR A 56 -6.28 -7.86 35.41
N LEU A 57 -5.48 -7.57 34.38
CA LEU A 57 -4.02 -7.62 34.47
C LEU A 57 -3.48 -6.34 35.14
N ASP A 58 -2.40 -6.48 35.89
CA ASP A 58 -1.59 -5.34 36.32
C ASP A 58 -0.83 -4.72 35.13
N GLU A 59 -0.28 -3.52 35.33
CA GLU A 59 0.40 -2.77 34.27
C GLU A 59 1.66 -3.48 33.75
N GLU A 60 2.40 -4.20 34.61
CA GLU A 60 3.57 -4.97 34.17
C GLU A 60 3.17 -6.14 33.27
N ALA A 61 2.11 -6.86 33.63
CA ALA A 61 1.56 -7.94 32.85
C ALA A 61 1.05 -7.42 31.50
N LYS A 62 0.34 -6.30 31.44
CA LYS A 62 -0.14 -5.70 30.17
C LYS A 62 0.99 -5.40 29.18
N LEU A 63 2.21 -5.15 29.66
CA LEU A 63 3.38 -4.90 28.83
C LEU A 63 4.04 -6.20 28.30
N LYS A 64 3.67 -7.37 28.81
CA LYS A 64 4.21 -8.65 28.32
C LYS A 64 3.90 -8.84 26.85
N LYS A 65 4.90 -9.35 26.12
CA LYS A 65 4.83 -9.56 24.68
C LYS A 65 3.67 -10.49 24.30
N GLU A 66 3.45 -11.56 25.05
CA GLU A 66 2.37 -12.53 24.80
C GLU A 66 0.95 -11.94 24.82
N PHE A 67 0.75 -10.77 25.45
CA PHE A 67 -0.54 -10.07 25.43
C PHE A 67 -0.61 -8.95 24.40
N GLN A 68 0.48 -8.68 23.67
CA GLN A 68 0.46 -7.73 22.57
C GLN A 68 -0.34 -8.30 21.40
N ASN A 69 -1.11 -7.42 20.77
CA ASN A 69 -1.88 -7.74 19.56
C ASN A 69 -0.97 -8.26 18.43
N HIS A 70 -1.53 -9.04 17.52
CA HIS A 70 -0.85 -9.38 16.28
C HIS A 70 -0.97 -8.24 15.27
N ALA A 71 0.15 -7.92 14.62
CA ALA A 71 0.21 -6.91 13.59
C ALA A 71 0.00 -7.54 12.21
N TRP A 72 -0.97 -7.02 11.47
CA TRP A 72 -1.31 -7.49 10.13
C TRP A 72 -1.21 -6.35 9.12
N PHE A 73 -0.66 -6.65 7.94
CA PHE A 73 -0.80 -5.81 6.78
C PHE A 73 -0.88 -6.67 5.52
N VAL A 74 -1.87 -6.36 4.68
CA VAL A 74 -2.03 -6.96 3.36
C VAL A 74 -1.96 -5.85 2.32
N ALA A 75 -1.27 -6.11 1.22
CA ALA A 75 -1.21 -5.22 0.09
C ALA A 75 -1.11 -5.96 -1.23
N PHE A 76 -1.58 -5.33 -2.30
CA PHE A 76 -1.34 -5.76 -3.66
C PHE A 76 -0.98 -4.57 -4.54
N GLY A 77 -0.30 -4.85 -5.66
CA GLY A 77 -0.06 -3.84 -6.67
C GLY A 77 0.47 -4.41 -8.00
N PRO A 78 0.53 -3.59 -9.06
CA PRO A 78 -0.12 -2.29 -9.18
C PRO A 78 -1.64 -2.38 -8.96
N ALA A 79 -2.28 -1.39 -8.34
CA ALA A 79 -3.68 -1.53 -7.93
C ALA A 79 -4.66 -1.70 -9.11
N GLU A 80 -4.29 -1.14 -10.26
CA GLU A 80 -5.07 -1.12 -11.51
C GLU A 80 -4.96 -2.44 -12.28
N ASP A 81 -3.78 -3.06 -12.29
CA ASP A 81 -3.48 -4.35 -12.92
C ASP A 81 -2.62 -5.19 -11.95
N PRO A 82 -3.22 -5.83 -10.92
CA PRO A 82 -2.46 -6.47 -9.85
C PRO A 82 -1.59 -7.62 -10.33
N GLU A 83 -0.28 -7.54 -10.05
CA GLU A 83 0.70 -8.57 -10.41
C GLU A 83 1.27 -9.30 -9.18
N ILE A 84 1.27 -8.64 -8.01
CA ILE A 84 1.73 -9.21 -6.74
C ILE A 84 0.76 -8.88 -5.61
N SER A 85 0.59 -9.85 -4.70
CA SER A 85 -0.08 -9.67 -3.40
C SER A 85 0.86 -10.17 -2.30
N VAL A 86 0.93 -9.42 -1.20
CA VAL A 86 1.79 -9.70 -0.05
C VAL A 86 0.98 -9.54 1.22
N ILE A 87 1.11 -10.52 2.12
CA ILE A 87 0.58 -10.45 3.47
C ILE A 87 1.72 -10.65 4.47
N ALA A 88 1.76 -9.82 5.50
CA ALA A 88 2.65 -10.00 6.64
C ALA A 88 1.82 -10.07 7.92
N LEU A 89 2.08 -11.12 8.69
CA LEU A 89 1.63 -11.30 10.06
C LEU A 89 2.86 -11.26 10.96
N VAL A 90 2.84 -10.39 11.96
CA VAL A 90 3.84 -10.38 13.03
C VAL A 90 3.12 -10.68 14.33
N GLU A 91 3.33 -11.88 14.84
CA GLU A 91 2.82 -12.33 16.13
C GLU A 91 3.33 -11.40 17.22
N HIS A 92 2.41 -10.97 18.08
CA HIS A 92 2.65 -10.04 19.16
C HIS A 92 3.34 -8.73 18.73
N GLY A 93 3.18 -8.35 17.45
CA GLY A 93 3.79 -7.16 16.86
C GLY A 93 3.05 -5.85 17.16
N GLY A 94 1.95 -5.89 17.90
CA GLY A 94 1.11 -4.74 18.18
C GLY A 94 0.39 -4.23 16.92
N GLY A 95 0.78 -3.06 16.44
CA GLY A 95 0.06 -2.33 15.39
C GLY A 95 0.46 -2.71 13.96
N GLY A 96 -0.51 -3.08 13.12
CA GLY A 96 -0.31 -3.42 11.70
C GLY A 96 0.44 -2.35 10.90
N SER A 97 0.09 -1.07 11.07
CA SER A 97 0.74 0.04 10.35
C SER A 97 2.18 0.32 10.78
N ARG A 98 2.54 -0.02 12.02
CA ARG A 98 3.86 0.26 12.60
C ARG A 98 4.84 -0.89 12.38
N VAL A 99 4.35 -2.12 12.35
CA VAL A 99 5.20 -3.32 12.35
C VAL A 99 5.07 -4.13 11.07
N ALA A 100 3.86 -4.53 10.67
CA ALA A 100 3.67 -5.36 9.48
C ALA A 100 3.82 -4.56 8.17
N ALA A 101 3.33 -3.32 8.13
CA ALA A 101 3.37 -2.49 6.92
C ALA A 101 4.81 -2.19 6.43
N PRO A 102 5.80 -1.86 7.29
CA PRO A 102 7.20 -1.74 6.86
C PRO A 102 7.81 -3.04 6.31
N VAL A 103 7.39 -4.21 6.81
CA VAL A 103 7.84 -5.51 6.27
C VAL A 103 7.35 -5.69 4.84
N VAL A 104 6.05 -5.48 4.61
CA VAL A 104 5.47 -5.54 3.27
C VAL A 104 6.09 -4.52 2.33
N ARG A 105 6.36 -3.30 2.81
CA ARG A 105 7.05 -2.28 2.01
C ARG A 105 8.41 -2.78 1.50
N LYS A 106 9.22 -3.42 2.35
CA LYS A 106 10.53 -3.95 1.92
C LYS A 106 10.40 -5.01 0.84
N ILE A 107 9.41 -5.90 0.95
CA ILE A 107 9.13 -6.92 -0.07
C ILE A 107 8.70 -6.26 -1.38
N LEU A 108 7.80 -5.27 -1.32
CA LEU A 108 7.36 -4.52 -2.50
C LEU A 108 8.51 -3.71 -3.13
N SER A 109 9.38 -3.08 -2.33
CA SER A 109 10.58 -2.42 -2.85
C SER A 109 11.45 -3.38 -3.63
N TYR A 110 11.75 -4.56 -3.08
CA TYR A 110 12.52 -5.58 -3.78
C TYR A 110 11.84 -6.02 -5.08
N TYR A 111 10.51 -6.23 -5.06
CA TYR A 111 9.74 -6.57 -6.25
C TYR A 111 9.87 -5.48 -7.33
N ILE A 112 9.67 -4.21 -6.95
CA ILE A 112 9.76 -3.06 -7.85
C ILE A 112 11.15 -2.98 -8.49
N ASP A 113 12.20 -3.10 -7.68
CA ASP A 113 13.58 -2.88 -8.13
C ASP A 113 14.13 -4.03 -8.98
N ASN A 114 13.65 -5.26 -8.80
CA ASN A 114 14.30 -6.46 -9.37
C ASN A 114 13.40 -7.29 -10.29
N ILE A 115 12.08 -7.21 -10.14
CA ILE A 115 11.14 -8.11 -10.80
C ILE A 115 10.16 -7.34 -11.68
N TYR A 116 9.66 -6.22 -11.18
CA TYR A 116 8.65 -5.43 -11.87
C TYR A 116 9.21 -4.85 -13.16
N LYS A 117 8.60 -5.27 -14.27
CA LYS A 117 8.86 -4.71 -15.58
C LYS A 117 7.63 -3.88 -15.92
N PRO A 118 7.66 -2.55 -15.75
CA PRO A 118 6.52 -1.75 -16.12
C PRO A 118 6.21 -2.06 -17.57
N LYS A 119 5.01 -2.61 -17.83
CA LYS A 119 4.49 -2.71 -19.19
C LYS A 119 4.58 -1.29 -19.71
N SER A 120 5.45 -1.05 -20.70
CA SER A 120 5.66 0.29 -21.24
C SER A 120 4.27 0.86 -21.39
N LYS A 121 3.95 1.96 -20.68
CA LYS A 121 2.74 2.71 -21.00
C LYS A 121 2.77 2.75 -22.51
N LYS A 122 1.75 2.19 -23.20
CA LYS A 122 1.59 2.47 -24.63
C LYS A 122 1.89 3.95 -24.69
N THR A 123 3.00 4.32 -25.32
CA THR A 123 3.24 5.70 -25.63
C THR A 123 1.98 5.99 -26.40
N VAL A 124 1.03 6.67 -25.75
CA VAL A 124 0.11 7.47 -26.48
C VAL A 124 1.12 8.35 -27.18
N GLN A 125 1.41 8.00 -28.44
CA GLN A 125 1.80 8.97 -29.42
C GLN A 125 0.63 9.93 -29.40
N THR A 126 0.59 10.78 -28.38
CA THR A 126 0.13 12.13 -28.57
C THR A 126 1.08 12.59 -29.64
N ASN A 127 0.57 12.65 -30.85
CA ASN A 127 1.08 13.52 -31.89
C ASN A 127 1.10 14.94 -31.31
N PHE A 128 1.98 15.20 -30.34
CA PHE A 128 2.62 16.48 -30.23
C PHE A 128 3.72 16.37 -31.25
N GLU A 129 3.37 16.81 -32.47
CA GLU A 129 4.36 17.32 -33.40
C GLU A 129 5.44 18.02 -32.59
N SER A 130 6.65 17.47 -32.60
CA SER A 130 7.83 18.15 -32.14
C SER A 130 8.07 19.32 -33.09
N LYS A 131 7.30 20.40 -32.91
CA LYS A 131 7.64 21.69 -33.50
C LYS A 131 8.93 22.12 -32.84
N ASN A 132 9.97 22.27 -33.65
CA ASN A 132 11.28 22.80 -33.26
C ASN A 132 11.14 24.19 -32.64
N PHE A 133 10.84 24.25 -31.35
CA PHE A 133 10.90 25.48 -30.60
C PHE A 133 12.37 25.84 -30.37
N LYS A 134 12.75 27.06 -30.78
CA LYS A 134 14.07 27.61 -30.49
C LYS A 134 14.32 27.54 -28.98
N PHE A 135 15.56 27.22 -28.61
CA PHE A 135 16.00 27.05 -27.22
C PHE A 135 15.62 28.24 -26.32
N SER A 136 15.65 29.46 -26.87
CA SER A 136 15.23 30.68 -26.17
C SER A 136 13.79 30.63 -25.68
N THR A 137 12.87 30.05 -26.46
CA THR A 137 11.45 29.96 -26.10
C THR A 137 11.21 28.99 -24.96
N ARG A 138 11.99 27.90 -24.90
CA ARG A 138 11.92 26.91 -23.80
C ARG A 138 12.43 27.50 -22.49
N LEU A 139 13.48 28.33 -22.56
CA LEU A 139 14.06 29.01 -21.40
C LEU A 139 13.08 30.02 -20.78
N GLN A 140 12.37 30.77 -21.61
CA GLN A 140 11.43 31.79 -21.14
C GLN A 140 10.17 31.20 -20.48
N MET A 141 9.74 30.02 -20.91
CA MET A 141 8.62 29.29 -20.29
C MET A 141 8.98 28.62 -18.95
N ALA A 142 10.27 28.38 -18.69
CA ALA A 142 10.72 27.68 -17.48
C ALA A 142 10.84 28.59 -16.24
N PHE A 143 10.77 29.91 -16.43
CA PHE A 143 10.95 30.92 -15.38
C PHE A 143 9.73 31.83 -15.16
N ASN A 144 8.58 31.47 -15.75
CA ASN A 144 7.26 32.02 -15.42
C ASN A 144 6.40 30.90 -14.84
#